data_AF-A0A494ZVC8-F1
#
_entry.id   AF-A0A494ZVC8-F1
#
_cell.length_a   1.000
_cell.length_b   1.000
_cell.length_c   1.000
_cell.angle_alpha   90.00
_cell.angle_beta   90.00
_cell.angle_gamma   90.00
#
_symmetry.space_group_name_H-M   'P 1'
#
loop_
_entity.id
_entity.type
_entity.pdbx_description
1 polymer ?
#
loop_
_entity_poly.entity_id
_entity_poly.type
_entity_poly.pdbx_seq_one_letter_code
_entity_poly.pdbx_strand_id
1 'polypeptide(L)'
;MKKKYFAIPILLLLCALIIFTPPVMFAKGLPIFGKKSVRSENNFDHLGDGSDFTSRKVYYTTDFDYFYFINLRFWENLEIEQLQYYIPTDEPKVKKINPFIYSVEQNLKYSYINSFGVSRGSDFWYFDYYARDDKL
;
A
#
# COMPACT_ATOMS: atom_id res chain seq x y z
N MET A 1 -16.95 -21.45 -34.91
CA MET A 1 -17.12 -21.85 -33.50
C MET A 1 -15.81 -21.95 -32.67
N LYS A 2 -14.68 -21.32 -33.05
CA LYS A 2 -13.39 -21.50 -32.33
C LYS A 2 -13.02 -20.45 -31.26
N LYS A 3 -13.66 -19.27 -31.24
CA LYS A 3 -13.30 -18.17 -30.31
C LYS A 3 -13.79 -18.35 -28.87
N LYS A 4 -14.84 -19.15 -28.63
CA LYS A 4 -15.46 -19.31 -27.30
C LYS A 4 -14.65 -20.20 -26.34
N TYR A 5 -13.86 -21.15 -26.85
CA TYR A 5 -13.07 -22.08 -26.02
C TYR A 5 -11.81 -21.45 -25.42
N PHE A 6 -11.30 -20.36 -25.99
CA PHE A 6 -10.19 -19.58 -25.40
C PHE A 6 -10.66 -18.55 -24.38
N ALA A 7 -11.94 -18.16 -24.40
CA ALA A 7 -12.48 -17.17 -23.46
C ALA A 7 -12.57 -17.71 -22.03
N ILE A 8 -12.90 -19.00 -21.87
CA ILE A 8 -13.02 -19.66 -20.56
C ILE A 8 -11.67 -19.71 -19.81
N PRO A 9 -10.56 -20.20 -20.39
CA PRO A 9 -9.27 -20.21 -19.69
C PRO A 9 -8.75 -18.80 -19.39
N ILE A 10 -8.99 -17.82 -20.27
CA ILE A 10 -8.64 -16.41 -20.00
C ILE A 10 -9.44 -15.87 -18.83
N LEU A 11 -10.75 -16.16 -18.77
CA LEU A 11 -11.60 -15.73 -17.66
C LEU A 11 -11.14 -16.37 -16.34
N LEU A 12 -10.80 -17.65 -16.33
CA LEU A 12 -10.28 -18.33 -15.14
C LEU A 12 -8.95 -17.72 -14.68
N LEU A 13 -8.06 -17.37 -15.63
CA LEU A 13 -6.81 -16.68 -15.32
C LEU A 13 -7.06 -15.31 -14.69
N LEU A 14 -8.01 -14.52 -15.22
CA LEU A 14 -8.39 -13.22 -14.66
C LEU A 14 -8.99 -13.36 -13.26
N CYS A 15 -9.87 -14.33 -13.05
CA CYS A 15 -10.43 -14.63 -11.72
C CYS A 15 -9.33 -15.02 -10.73
N ALA A 16 -8.41 -15.90 -11.14
CA ALA A 16 -7.27 -16.30 -10.32
C ALA A 16 -6.39 -15.08 -9.96
N LEU A 17 -6.07 -14.24 -10.95
CA LEU A 17 -5.33 -13.00 -10.72
C LEU A 17 -6.04 -12.14 -9.67
N ILE A 18 -7.33 -11.89 -9.80
CA ILE A 18 -8.09 -11.10 -8.81
C ILE A 18 -8.02 -11.71 -7.41
N ILE A 19 -8.19 -13.04 -7.28
CA ILE A 19 -8.21 -13.75 -5.99
C ILE A 19 -6.84 -13.72 -5.30
N PHE A 20 -5.74 -13.80 -6.05
CA PHE A 20 -4.40 -13.87 -5.47
C PHE A 20 -3.66 -12.52 -5.42
N THR A 21 -4.22 -11.45 -6.00
CA THR A 21 -3.55 -10.15 -6.03
C THR A 21 -3.60 -9.47 -4.66
N PRO A 22 -2.45 -9.11 -4.06
CA PRO A 22 -2.41 -8.27 -2.87
C PRO A 22 -2.95 -6.86 -3.19
N PRO A 23 -3.31 -6.05 -2.18
CA PRO A 23 -3.56 -4.64 -2.42
C PRO A 23 -2.33 -3.96 -3.05
N VAL A 24 -2.55 -2.87 -3.78
CA VAL A 24 -1.46 -2.06 -4.37
C VAL A 24 -1.64 -0.62 -3.91
N MET A 25 -0.58 -0.03 -3.36
CA MET A 25 -0.56 1.38 -2.99
C MET A 25 -0.09 2.23 -4.17
N PHE A 26 -0.62 3.43 -4.32
CA PHE A 26 -0.19 4.43 -5.28
C PHE A 26 0.16 5.73 -4.57
N ALA A 27 1.32 6.27 -4.91
CA ALA A 27 1.79 7.57 -4.48
C ALA A 27 2.23 8.37 -5.72
N LYS A 28 1.63 9.56 -5.96
CA LYS A 28 1.84 10.34 -7.20
C LYS A 28 1.75 9.50 -8.49
N GLY A 29 0.81 8.54 -8.54
CA GLY A 29 0.63 7.66 -9.70
C GLY A 29 1.64 6.52 -9.84
N LEU A 30 2.64 6.43 -8.97
CA LEU A 30 3.60 5.33 -8.95
C LEU A 30 3.08 4.17 -8.08
N PRO A 31 3.07 2.93 -8.60
CA PRO A 31 2.65 1.77 -7.82
C PRO A 31 3.74 1.36 -6.82
N ILE A 32 3.30 0.98 -5.63
CA ILE A 32 4.11 0.48 -4.52
C ILE A 32 3.48 -0.83 -4.06
N PHE A 33 4.29 -1.89 -4.09
CA PHE A 33 3.87 -3.22 -3.72
C PHE A 33 4.20 -3.49 -2.26
N GLY A 34 3.20 -3.97 -1.52
CA GLY A 34 3.35 -4.27 -0.10
C GLY A 34 4.13 -5.56 0.12
N LYS A 35 4.92 -5.59 1.19
CA LYS A 35 5.59 -6.79 1.66
C LYS A 35 4.64 -7.58 2.55
N LYS A 36 4.29 -8.80 2.15
CA LYS A 36 3.46 -9.69 2.98
C LYS A 36 4.20 -9.98 4.30
N SER A 37 3.50 -9.85 5.43
CA SER A 37 4.11 -9.97 6.74
C SER A 37 3.13 -10.46 7.80
N VAL A 38 3.62 -10.61 9.03
CA VAL A 38 2.81 -10.74 10.26
C VAL A 38 2.78 -9.36 10.93
N ARG A 39 1.62 -8.98 11.48
CA ARG A 39 1.48 -7.74 12.23
C ARG A 39 2.38 -7.78 13.47
N SER A 40 3.21 -6.75 13.64
CA SER A 40 4.01 -6.56 14.85
C SER A 40 3.35 -5.53 15.76
N GLU A 41 3.57 -5.64 17.06
CA GLU A 41 3.24 -4.59 18.03
C GLU A 41 4.20 -3.40 17.90
N ASN A 42 5.41 -3.62 17.39
CA ASN A 42 6.39 -2.58 17.15
C ASN A 42 6.34 -2.12 15.68
N ASN A 43 5.95 -0.87 15.48
CA ASN A 43 5.86 -0.25 14.16
C ASN A 43 7.21 -0.18 13.41
N PHE A 44 8.35 -0.39 14.06
CA PHE A 44 9.67 -0.32 13.42
C PHE A 44 10.17 -1.66 12.85
N ASP A 45 9.57 -2.80 13.23
CA ASP A 45 10.15 -4.12 12.95
C ASP A 45 10.25 -4.44 11.46
N HIS A 46 9.36 -3.89 10.62
CA HIS A 46 9.38 -4.12 9.19
C HIS A 46 10.41 -3.28 8.43
N LEU A 47 10.99 -2.28 9.09
CA LEU A 47 11.96 -1.37 8.50
C LEU A 47 13.37 -1.95 8.42
N GLY A 48 13.63 -3.15 8.97
CA GLY A 48 14.96 -3.78 8.93
C GLY A 48 16.04 -3.01 9.69
N ASP A 49 17.31 -3.45 9.57
CA ASP A 49 18.43 -2.69 10.11
C ASP A 49 18.75 -1.48 9.21
N GLY A 50 19.34 -0.43 9.78
CA GLY A 50 19.58 0.84 9.09
C GLY A 50 20.45 0.75 7.82
N SER A 51 21.12 -0.37 7.56
CA SER A 51 21.95 -0.55 6.36
C SER A 51 21.12 -0.69 5.08
N ASP A 52 19.87 -1.16 5.20
CA ASP A 52 18.94 -1.35 4.09
C ASP A 52 18.37 -0.04 3.53
N PHE A 53 18.57 1.12 4.16
CA PHE A 53 18.06 2.39 3.60
C PHE A 53 18.75 2.79 2.28
N THR A 54 19.95 2.28 2.03
CA THR A 54 20.73 2.58 0.82
C THR A 54 20.27 1.82 -0.43
N SER A 55 19.62 0.66 -0.25
CA SER A 55 19.12 -0.20 -1.34
C SER A 55 17.63 0.05 -1.65
N ARG A 56 16.93 0.82 -0.82
CA ARG A 56 15.50 1.11 -0.96
C ARG A 56 15.21 1.99 -2.16
N LYS A 57 14.09 1.71 -2.81
CA LYS A 57 13.54 2.62 -3.82
C LYS A 57 13.05 3.88 -3.11
N VAL A 58 13.79 4.95 -3.32
CA VAL A 58 13.49 6.28 -2.80
C VAL A 58 12.66 7.04 -3.82
N TYR A 59 11.66 7.76 -3.34
CA TYR A 59 10.75 8.60 -4.10
C TYR A 59 10.98 10.09 -3.75
N TYR A 60 10.33 10.97 -4.51
CA TYR A 60 10.32 12.41 -4.25
C TYR A 60 9.59 12.76 -2.95
N THR A 61 9.68 14.01 -2.52
CA THR A 61 9.04 14.51 -1.31
C THR A 61 7.55 14.13 -1.19
N THR A 62 7.09 13.96 0.05
CA THR A 62 5.68 13.70 0.42
C THR A 62 4.82 14.98 0.39
N ASP A 63 5.05 15.89 -0.57
CA ASP A 63 4.32 17.17 -0.76
C ASP A 63 2.86 17.02 -1.26
N PHE A 64 2.30 15.82 -1.19
CA PHE A 64 0.95 15.49 -1.62
C PHE A 64 0.12 14.97 -0.46
N ASP A 65 -1.20 15.16 -0.52
CA ASP A 65 -2.06 14.90 0.63
C ASP A 65 -2.49 13.43 0.76
N TYR A 66 -2.57 12.70 -0.36
CA TYR A 66 -3.25 11.40 -0.40
C TYR A 66 -2.39 10.26 -0.95
N PHE A 67 -2.46 9.12 -0.25
CA PHE A 67 -2.12 7.80 -0.80
C PHE A 67 -3.40 7.10 -1.24
N TYR A 68 -3.31 6.26 -2.27
CA TYR A 68 -4.44 5.45 -2.74
C TYR A 68 -4.12 3.97 -2.66
N PHE A 69 -5.08 3.15 -2.24
CA PHE A 69 -4.97 1.70 -2.24
C PHE A 69 -6.02 1.11 -3.18
N ILE A 70 -5.55 0.26 -4.09
CA ILE A 70 -6.42 -0.54 -4.98
C ILE A 70 -6.57 -1.94 -4.39
N ASN A 71 -7.82 -2.33 -4.16
CA ASN A 71 -8.22 -3.66 -3.72
C ASN A 71 -9.03 -4.35 -4.82
N LEU A 72 -8.42 -5.29 -5.54
CA LEU A 72 -9.13 -6.05 -6.57
C LEU A 72 -10.11 -7.06 -5.98
N ARG A 73 -9.89 -7.54 -4.74
CA ARG A 73 -10.83 -8.37 -3.97
C ARG A 73 -11.85 -7.49 -3.26
N PHE A 74 -12.65 -6.79 -4.04
CA PHE A 74 -13.60 -5.76 -3.58
C PHE A 74 -14.65 -6.26 -2.59
N TRP A 75 -14.86 -7.57 -2.50
CA TRP A 75 -15.76 -8.22 -1.54
C TRP A 75 -15.16 -8.33 -0.13
N GLU A 76 -13.86 -8.12 0.05
CA GLU A 76 -13.22 -8.01 1.35
C GLU A 76 -12.80 -6.57 1.60
N ASN A 77 -13.04 -6.06 2.80
CA ASN A 77 -12.59 -4.72 3.16
C ASN A 77 -11.09 -4.71 3.45
N LEU A 78 -10.43 -3.61 3.08
CA LEU A 78 -9.12 -3.29 3.62
C LEU A 78 -9.29 -2.58 4.96
N GLU A 79 -8.50 -3.00 5.93
CA GLU A 79 -8.21 -2.23 7.14
C GLU A 79 -6.84 -1.61 6.95
N ILE A 80 -6.76 -0.28 6.93
CA ILE A 80 -5.55 0.46 6.64
C ILE A 80 -5.21 1.31 7.86
N GLU A 81 -3.97 1.19 8.32
CA GLU A 81 -3.41 1.96 9.42
C GLU A 81 -2.13 2.62 8.92
N GLN A 82 -2.02 3.94 9.09
CA GLN A 82 -0.74 4.61 8.86
C GLN A 82 0.09 4.47 10.14
N LEU A 83 1.24 3.83 10.01
CA LEU A 83 2.15 3.55 11.11
C LEU A 83 2.90 4.82 11.49
N GLN A 84 2.87 5.12 12.78
CA GLN A 84 3.43 6.36 13.32
C GLN A 84 4.77 6.06 13.98
N TYR A 85 5.79 6.81 13.57
CA TYR A 85 7.17 6.73 14.09
C TYR A 85 7.54 7.91 14.97
N TYR A 86 6.74 8.97 14.91
CA TYR A 86 6.89 10.23 15.63
C TYR A 86 5.50 10.65 16.12
N ILE A 87 5.46 11.56 17.10
CA ILE A 87 4.20 12.12 17.61
C ILE A 87 3.54 12.92 16.48
N PRO A 88 2.37 12.53 15.96
CA PRO A 88 1.72 13.25 14.89
C PRO A 88 1.10 14.55 15.39
N THR A 89 0.97 15.53 14.51
CA THR A 89 0.14 16.72 14.76
C THR A 89 -1.35 16.47 14.48
N ASP A 90 -1.68 15.51 13.62
CA ASP A 90 -3.05 15.15 13.21
C ASP A 90 -3.21 13.64 13.04
N GLU A 91 -4.43 13.10 13.08
CA GLU A 91 -4.70 11.70 12.75
C GLU A 91 -4.86 11.48 11.23
N PRO A 92 -4.37 10.36 10.68
CA PRO A 92 -4.55 10.04 9.28
C PRO A 92 -6.01 9.67 9.01
N LYS A 93 -6.57 10.10 7.87
CA LYS A 93 -7.98 9.83 7.53
C LYS A 93 -8.09 8.82 6.40
N VAL A 94 -8.56 7.63 6.74
CA VAL A 94 -8.85 6.58 5.76
C VAL A 94 -10.29 6.74 5.27
N LYS A 95 -10.46 6.80 3.95
CA LYS A 95 -11.76 6.88 3.29
C LYS A 95 -11.89 5.80 2.23
N LYS A 96 -12.92 4.96 2.34
CA LYS A 96 -13.35 4.08 1.26
C LYS A 96 -14.10 4.91 0.22
N ILE A 97 -13.51 5.11 -0.95
CA ILE A 97 -14.14 5.86 -2.05
C ILE A 97 -15.18 4.97 -2.74
N ASN A 98 -14.79 3.73 -3.04
CA ASN A 98 -15.65 2.71 -3.62
C ASN A 98 -15.11 1.31 -3.21
N PRO A 99 -15.75 0.20 -3.59
CA PRO A 99 -15.29 -1.15 -3.22
C PRO A 99 -13.85 -1.50 -3.61
N PHE A 100 -13.30 -0.85 -4.64
CA PHE A 100 -11.97 -1.09 -5.17
C PHE A 100 -10.92 -0.09 -4.66
N ILE A 101 -11.33 1.10 -4.22
CA ILE A 101 -10.41 2.21 -3.98
C ILE A 101 -10.60 2.79 -2.59
N TYR A 102 -9.49 2.88 -1.88
CA TYR A 102 -9.35 3.56 -0.60
C TYR A 102 -8.37 4.73 -0.79
N SER A 103 -8.64 5.84 -0.12
CA SER A 103 -7.68 6.95 0.02
C SER A 103 -7.28 7.11 1.46
N VAL A 104 -6.02 7.44 1.71
CA VAL A 104 -5.51 7.83 3.01
C VAL A 104 -4.99 9.26 2.92
N GLU A 105 -5.67 10.18 3.60
CA GLU A 105 -5.13 11.52 3.84
C GLU A 105 -4.03 11.38 4.89
N GLN A 106 -2.79 11.65 4.49
CA GLN A 106 -1.65 11.46 5.37
C GLN A 106 -1.47 12.64 6.33
N ASN A 107 -1.05 12.32 7.54
CA ASN A 107 -0.68 13.26 8.59
C ASN A 107 0.84 13.52 8.69
N LEU A 108 1.67 12.85 7.86
CA LEU A 108 3.14 12.92 7.90
C LEU A 108 3.70 13.65 6.66
N LYS A 109 3.13 14.81 6.33
CA LYS A 109 3.65 15.65 5.24
C LYS A 109 5.10 16.01 5.54
N TYR A 110 5.96 15.88 4.54
CA TYR A 110 7.42 16.11 4.62
C TYR A 110 8.21 15.07 5.43
N SER A 111 7.59 13.98 5.89
CA SER A 111 8.34 12.86 6.46
C SER A 111 9.14 12.13 5.37
N TYR A 112 10.37 11.73 5.73
CA TYR A 112 11.23 10.86 4.92
C TYR A 112 10.69 9.44 4.80
N ILE A 113 9.75 9.06 5.67
CA ILE A 113 9.11 7.75 5.63
C ILE A 113 7.62 7.85 5.92
N ASN A 114 6.83 7.15 5.12
CA ASN A 114 5.42 6.91 5.40
C ASN A 114 5.12 5.42 5.21
N SER A 115 4.68 4.76 6.29
CA SER A 115 4.44 3.33 6.31
C SER A 115 2.99 3.03 6.63
N PHE A 116 2.43 2.01 5.99
CA PHE A 116 1.05 1.59 6.19
C PHE A 116 1.00 0.10 6.49
N GLY A 117 0.33 -0.26 7.58
CA GLY A 117 -0.15 -1.61 7.84
C GLY A 117 -1.49 -1.81 7.16
N VAL A 118 -1.60 -2.84 6.32
CA VAL A 118 -2.84 -3.14 5.59
C VAL A 118 -3.25 -4.58 5.83
N SER A 119 -4.44 -4.77 6.37
CA SER A 119 -5.05 -6.10 6.55
C SER A 119 -6.15 -6.33 5.52
N ARG A 120 -6.29 -7.58 5.08
CA ARG A 120 -7.46 -8.07 4.32
C ARG A 120 -7.73 -9.52 4.71
N GLY A 121 -8.80 -9.75 5.46
CA GLY A 121 -9.06 -11.08 6.03
C GLY A 121 -7.92 -11.48 6.96
N SER A 122 -7.32 -12.65 6.72
CA SER A 122 -6.17 -13.17 7.49
C SER A 122 -4.81 -12.69 6.98
N ASP A 123 -4.76 -11.98 5.86
CA ASP A 123 -3.51 -11.51 5.27
C ASP A 123 -3.17 -10.09 5.75
N PHE A 124 -1.87 -9.82 5.88
CA PHE A 124 -1.32 -8.53 6.29
C PHE A 124 -0.11 -8.14 5.43
N TRP A 125 0.02 -6.84 5.14
CA TRP A 125 1.13 -6.27 4.37
C TRP A 125 1.61 -4.95 4.97
N TYR A 126 2.93 -4.72 4.87
CA TYR A 126 3.52 -3.40 5.06
C TYR A 126 3.74 -2.72 3.70
N PHE A 127 3.30 -1.47 3.58
CA PHE A 127 3.58 -0.61 2.43
C PHE A 127 4.42 0.56 2.91
N ASP A 128 5.65 0.67 2.39
CA ASP A 128 6.56 1.74 2.78
C ASP A 128 6.82 2.68 1.61
N TYR A 129 6.73 3.98 1.89
CA TYR A 129 7.11 5.07 1.02
C TYR A 129 8.29 5.82 1.63
N TYR A 130 9.46 5.69 1.01
CA TYR A 130 10.66 6.42 1.40
C TYR A 130 10.80 7.66 0.52
N ALA A 131 10.78 8.83 1.12
CA ALA A 131 11.00 10.09 0.43
C ALA A 131 12.42 10.61 0.70
N ARG A 132 13.03 11.23 -0.31
CA ARG A 132 14.20 12.08 -0.14
C ARG A 132 13.79 13.53 -0.33
N ASP A 133 14.33 14.41 0.48
CA ASP A 133 14.23 15.84 0.25
C ASP A 133 15.28 16.19 -0.80
N ASP A 134 14.85 16.41 -2.04
CA ASP A 134 15.70 16.80 -3.17
C ASP A 134 16.07 18.31 -3.15
N LYS A 135 15.99 18.95 -1.98
CA LYS A 135 16.58 20.28 -1.70
C LYS A 135 18.02 20.21 -1.16
N LEU A 136 18.84 19.32 -1.69
CA LEU A 136 20.29 19.32 -1.48
C LEU A 136 21.02 19.69 -2.77
#